data_AF-A0A376FJA6-F1
#
_entry.id   AF-A0A376FJA6-F1
#
_cell.length_a   1.000
_cell.length_b   1.000
_cell.length_c   1.000
_cell.angle_alpha   90.00
_cell.angle_beta   90.00
_cell.angle_gamma   90.00
#
_symmetry.space_group_name_H-M   'P 1'
#
loop_
_entity.id
_entity.type
_entity.pdbx_description
1 polymer ?
#
loop_
_entity_poly.entity_id
_entity_poly.type
_entity_poly.pdbx_seq_one_letter_code
_entity_poly.pdbx_strand_id
1 'polypeptide(L)' 'MLIEAGLSTYEKECAKRGDDYQEIFSQQVRETMERRQAGLKPPAWAAAAFDAGLKKSNEEDKDDARAA' A
#
# COMPACT_ATOMS: atom_id res chain seq x y z
N MET A 1 3.65 -28.06 -11.36
CA MET A 1 4.70 -27.14 -11.82
C MET A 1 4.46 -25.82 -11.10
N LEU A 2 5.35 -25.40 -10.20
CA LEU A 2 5.24 -24.11 -9.51
C LEU A 2 5.88 -23.05 -10.40
N ILE A 3 5.09 -22.08 -10.85
CA ILE A 3 5.59 -20.92 -11.61
C ILE A 3 6.29 -20.00 -10.60
N GLU A 4 7.62 -19.98 -10.56
CA GLU A 4 8.36 -19.16 -9.57
C GLU A 4 8.97 -17.88 -10.15
N ALA A 5 9.04 -17.77 -11.48
CA ALA A 5 9.52 -16.58 -12.17
C ALA A 5 8.34 -15.67 -12.55
N GLY A 6 8.47 -14.37 -12.26
CA GLY A 6 7.45 -13.35 -12.60
C GLY A 6 6.38 -13.10 -11.53
N LEU A 7 6.37 -13.86 -10.42
CA LEU A 7 5.50 -13.60 -9.27
C LEU A 7 6.20 -12.76 -8.21
N SER A 8 5.49 -11.76 -7.70
CA SER A 8 5.86 -11.00 -6.52
C SER A 8 5.97 -11.92 -5.30
N THR A 9 6.77 -11.51 -4.31
CA THR A 9 6.88 -12.22 -3.03
C THR A 9 5.51 -12.42 -2.38
N TYR A 10 4.59 -11.46 -2.56
CA TYR A 10 3.26 -11.53 -1.98
C TYR A 10 2.39 -12.60 -2.67
N GLU A 11 2.39 -12.65 -4.01
CA GLU A 11 1.71 -13.69 -4.78
C GLU A 11 2.20 -15.10 -4.42
N LYS A 12 3.51 -15.27 -4.22
CA LYS A 12 4.10 -16.54 -3.80
C LYS A 12 3.62 -17.00 -2.43
N GLU A 13 3.49 -16.07 -1.48
CA GLU A 13 3.02 -16.40 -0.13
C GLU A 13 1.52 -16.72 -0.09
N CYS A 14 0.69 -16.01 -0.88
CA CYS A 14 -0.72 -16.36 -1.06
C CYS A 14 -0.86 -17.77 -1.66
N ALA A 15 -0.10 -18.07 -2.72
CA ALA A 15 -0.11 -19.38 -3.37
C ALA A 15 0.28 -20.52 -2.40
N LYS A 16 1.26 -20.30 -1.52
CA LYS A 16 1.67 -21.29 -0.49
C LYS A 16 0.58 -21.56 0.55
N ARG A 17 -0.24 -20.55 0.87
CA ARG A 17 -1.33 -20.66 1.86
C ARG A 17 -2.62 -21.20 1.27
N GLY A 18 -2.71 -21.28 -0.06
CA GLY A 18 -3.93 -21.64 -0.78
C GLY A 18 -4.91 -20.48 -0.90
N ASP A 19 -4.45 -19.25 -0.68
CA ASP A 19 -5.25 -18.03 -0.80
C ASP A 19 -5.21 -17.52 -2.24
N ASP A 20 -6.34 -17.05 -2.76
CA ASP A 20 -6.37 -16.32 -4.02
C ASP A 20 -5.84 -14.90 -3.82
N TYR A 21 -4.67 -14.63 -4.41
CA TYR A 21 -4.03 -13.33 -4.39
C TYR A 21 -4.97 -12.20 -4.88
N GLN A 22 -5.74 -12.44 -5.95
CA GLN A 22 -6.61 -11.41 -6.52
C GLN A 22 -7.75 -11.06 -5.54
N GLU A 23 -8.33 -12.08 -4.90
CA GLU A 23 -9.37 -11.90 -3.89
C GLU A 23 -8.85 -11.10 -2.69
N ILE A 24 -7.72 -11.52 -2.10
CA ILE A 24 -7.13 -10.86 -0.94
C ILE A 24 -6.75 -9.40 -1.27
N PHE A 25 -6.13 -9.17 -2.43
CA PHE A 25 -5.76 -7.82 -2.84
C PHE A 25 -7.00 -6.93 -3.05
N SER A 26 -8.05 -7.46 -3.69
CA SER A 26 -9.31 -6.72 -3.89
C SER A 26 -9.97 -6.34 -2.56
N GLN A 27 -9.95 -7.24 -1.57
CA GLN A 27 -10.45 -6.99 -0.22
C GLN A 27 -9.64 -5.90 0.48
N GLN A 28 -8.31 -5.96 0.40
CA GLN A 28 -7.42 -4.95 0.98
C GLN A 28 -7.67 -3.54 0.40
N VAL A 29 -7.91 -3.43 -0.91
CA VAL A 29 -8.26 -2.15 -1.56
C VAL A 29 -9.59 -1.63 -1.03
N ARG A 30 -10.62 -2.48 -0.98
CA ARG A 30 -11.96 -2.09 -0.49
C ARG A 30 -11.91 -1.61 0.96
N GLU A 31 -11.26 -2.37 1.84
CA GLU A 31 -11.13 -2.03 3.26
C GLU A 31 -10.34 -0.73 3.48
N THR A 32 -9.32 -0.49 2.65
CA THR A 32 -8.55 0.77 2.71
C THR A 32 -9.43 1.96 2.33
N MET A 33 -10.27 1.82 1.30
CA MET A 33 -11.19 2.87 0.88
C MET A 33 -12.30 3.11 1.91
N GLU A 34 -12.89 2.06 2.46
CA GLU A 34 -13.90 2.14 3.52
C GLU A 34 -13.35 2.83 4.77
N ARG A 35 -12.13 2.47 5.20
CA ARG A 35 -11.44 3.15 6.30
C ARG A 35 -11.25 4.64 6.03
N ARG A 36 -10.81 4.99 4.83
CA ARG A 36 -10.61 6.39 4.43
C ARG A 36 -11.93 7.17 4.48
N GLN A 37 -13.02 6.58 3.99
CA GLN A 37 -14.36 7.18 4.03
C GLN A 37 -14.86 7.35 5.47
N ALA A 38 -14.56 6.40 6.35
CA ALA A 38 -14.89 6.46 7.77
C ALA A 38 -13.97 7.41 8.58
N GLY A 39 -13.02 8.10 7.95
CA GLY A 39 -12.05 8.96 8.64
C GLY A 39 -11.09 8.21 9.55
N LEU A 40 -10.95 6.89 9.38
CA LEU A 40 -10.06 6.05 10.17
C LEU A 40 -8.62 6.19 9.66
N LYS A 41 -7.67 6.08 10.59
CA LYS A 41 -6.24 6.10 10.26
C LYS A 41 -5.89 4.92 9.34
N PRO A 42 -4.91 5.11 8.43
CA PRO A 42 -4.44 4.01 7.57
C PRO A 42 -3.94 2.84 8.44
N PRO A 43 -4.00 1.60 7.93
CA PRO A 43 -3.50 0.44 8.64
C PRO A 43 -2.02 0.63 9.02
N ALA A 44 -1.61 0.13 10.18
CA ALA A 44 -0.27 0.39 10.76
C ALA A 44 0.90 0.04 9.82
N TRP A 45 0.76 -1.01 9.00
CA TRP A 45 1.76 -1.39 8.00
C TRP A 45 1.85 -0.38 6.84
N ALA A 46 0.75 0.28 6.48
CA ALA A 46 0.69 1.33 5.46
C ALA A 46 0.96 2.72 6.02
N ALA A 47 0.76 2.94 7.33
CA ALA A 47 0.97 4.22 7.99
C ALA A 47 2.41 4.72 7.82
N ALA A 48 3.42 3.83 7.90
CA ALA A 48 4.82 4.20 7.69
C ALA A 48 5.10 4.68 6.25
N ALA A 49 4.51 4.02 5.24
CA ALA A 49 4.65 4.42 3.84
C ALA A 49 3.87 5.71 3.54
N PHE A 50 2.69 5.88 4.14
CA PHE A 50 1.88 7.07 4.02
C PHE A 50 2.55 8.29 4.68
N ASP A 51 3.06 8.13 5.90
CA ASP A 51 3.79 9.19 6.61
C ASP A 51 5.08 9.58 5.87
N ALA A 52 5.78 8.61 5.29
CA ALA A 52 6.95 8.89 4.43
C ALA A 52 6.54 9.68 3.18
N GLY A 53 5.43 9.32 2.53
CA GLY A 53 4.87 10.07 1.40
C GLY A 53 4.45 11.49 1.77
N LEU A 54 3.74 11.66 2.90
CA LEU A 54 3.28 12.96 3.39
C LEU A 54 4.44 13.89 3.77
N LYS A 55 5.52 13.34 4.33
CA LYS A 55 6.75 14.10 4.61
C LYS A 55 7.41 14.56 3.33
N LYS A 56 7.50 13.69 2.32
CA LYS A 56 8.08 14.03 1.02
C LYS A 56 7.30 15.14 0.33
N SER A 57 5.97 15.08 0.30
CA SER A 57 5.14 16.16 -0.27
C SER A 57 5.30 17.50 0.46
N ASN A 58 5.39 17.48 1.80
CA ASN A 58 5.66 18.69 2.59
C ASN A 58 7.08 19.27 2.37
N GLU A 59 8.06 18.45 2.00
CA GLU A 59 9.41 18.90 1.67
C GLU A 59 9.45 19.51 0.26
N GLU A 60 8.80 18.88 -0.73
CA GLU A 60 8.67 19.41 -2.10
C GLU A 60 7.97 20.79 -2.11
N ASP A 61 6.86 20.95 -1.36
CA ASP A 61 6.16 22.24 -1.22
C ASP A 61 7.03 23.35 -0.57
N LYS A 62 7.98 22.96 0.30
CA LYS A 62 8.89 23.89 0.99
C LYS A 62 10.05 24.34 0.11
N ASP A 63 10.55 23.45 -0.73
CA ASP A 63 11.65 23.74 -1.64
C ASP A 63 11.18 24.65 -2.79
N ASP A 64 9.96 24.44 -3.29
CA ASP A 64 9.34 25.33 -4.29
C ASP A 64 9.08 26.74 -3.73
N ALA A 65 8.65 26.87 -2.48
CA ALA A 65 8.45 28.16 -1.83
C ALA A 65 9.75 28.94 -1.52
N ARG A 66 10.90 28.25 -1.52
CA ARG A 66 12.23 28.85 -1.26
C ARG A 66 12.97 29.22 -2.55
N ALA A 67 12.52 28.72 -3.69
CA ALA A 67 13.09 28.95 -5.02
C ALA A 67 12.41 30.09 -5.81
N ALA A 68 11.33 30.70 -5.28
CA ALA A 68 10.61 31.85 -5.82
C ALA A 68 10.97 33.16 -5.09
#